data_AF-A0A9E4K954-F1
#
_entry.id   AF-A0A9E4K954-F1
#
_cell.length_a   1.000
_cell.length_b   1.000
_cell.length_c   1.000
_cell.angle_alpha   90.00
_cell.angle_beta   90.00
_cell.angle_gamma   90.00
#
_symmetry.space_group_name_H-M   'P 1'
#
loop_
_entity.id
_entity.type
_entity.pdbx_description
1 polymer ?
#
loop_
_entity_poly.entity_id
_entity_poly.type
_entity_poly.pdbx_seq_one_letter_code
_entity_poly.pdbx_strand_id
1 'polypeptide(L)'
;MNDRQKELTSGSRLAKNVIWNLLSVAVPFLVAIITIPILIDEIGKERFGLLAISWMFVGYFSLFDFGLGRALTVLVAKCLGEEREADIPALIWTALTLMGVLGFAGFIIILIISPGLVGTVLN
;
A
#
# COMPACT_ATOMS: atom_id res chain seq x y z
N MET A 1 29.68 14.32 13.29
CA MET A 1 28.47 13.48 13.45
C MET A 1 27.60 14.20 14.47
N ASN A 2 26.50 14.80 14.05
CA ASN A 2 25.70 15.72 14.89
C ASN A 2 24.99 14.97 16.02
N ASP A 3 24.79 15.62 17.17
CA ASP A 3 24.11 15.04 18.35
C ASP A 3 22.69 14.53 18.03
N ARG A 4 21.99 15.13 17.05
CA ARG A 4 20.72 14.62 16.48
C ARG A 4 20.84 13.22 15.87
N GLN A 5 21.94 12.89 15.18
CA GLN A 5 22.11 11.56 14.56
C GLN A 5 22.31 10.47 15.60
N LYS A 6 23.01 10.77 16.71
CA LYS A 6 23.18 9.87 17.86
C LYS A 6 21.85 9.56 18.54
N GLU A 7 20.96 10.54 18.58
CA GLU A 7 19.62 10.41 19.15
C GLU A 7 18.69 9.53 18.31
N LEU A 8 18.80 9.59 16.97
CA LEU A 8 17.99 8.81 16.02
C LEU A 8 18.36 7.32 15.97
N THR A 9 19.61 6.97 16.30
CA THR A 9 20.10 5.57 16.35
C THR A 9 20.13 5.00 17.77
N SER A 10 19.52 5.68 18.74
CA SER A 10 19.33 5.14 20.09
C SER A 10 18.59 3.80 20.01
N GLY A 11 19.16 2.74 20.61
CA GLY A 11 18.58 1.40 20.57
C GLY A 11 17.12 1.34 21.03
N SER A 12 16.71 2.25 21.93
CA SER A 12 15.32 2.38 22.37
C SER A 12 14.38 2.90 21.27
N ARG A 13 14.79 3.91 20.49
CA ARG A 13 13.98 4.43 19.37
C ARG A 13 13.89 3.41 18.23
N LEU A 14 14.98 2.70 17.94
CA LEU A 14 14.98 1.62 16.95
C LEU A 14 14.04 0.49 17.36
N ALA A 15 14.11 0.02 18.62
CA ALA A 15 13.19 -0.99 19.13
C ALA A 15 11.73 -0.55 19.03
N LYS A 16 11.42 0.71 19.35
CA LYS A 16 10.07 1.27 19.22
C LYS A 16 9.59 1.27 17.76
N ASN A 17 10.46 1.63 16.80
CA ASN A 17 10.11 1.61 15.38
C ASN A 17 9.89 0.18 14.86
N VAL A 18 10.70 -0.78 15.31
CA VAL A 18 10.51 -2.20 14.98
C VAL A 18 9.19 -2.73 15.55
N ILE A 19 8.87 -2.41 16.80
CA ILE A 19 7.58 -2.78 17.42
C ILE A 19 6.41 -2.18 16.63
N TRP A 20 6.50 -0.91 16.24
CA TRP A 20 5.47 -0.27 15.41
C TRP A 20 5.31 -0.95 14.05
N ASN A 21 6.41 -1.30 13.40
CA ASN A 21 6.38 -2.05 12.15
C ASN A 21 5.74 -3.44 12.34
N LEU A 22 6.09 -4.15 13.41
CA LEU A 22 5.55 -5.47 13.68
C LEU A 22 4.04 -5.41 14.02
N LEU A 23 3.61 -4.43 14.81
CA LEU A 23 2.20 -4.18 15.10
C LEU A 23 1.41 -3.87 13.83
N SER A 24 2.01 -3.11 12.88
CA SER A 24 1.35 -2.80 11.61
C SER A 24 1.04 -4.04 10.77
N VAL A 25 1.79 -5.14 10.96
CA VAL A 25 1.54 -6.43 10.30
C VAL A 25 0.63 -7.33 11.14
N ALA A 26 0.88 -7.39 12.45
CA ALA A 26 0.17 -8.29 13.36
C ALA A 26 -1.30 -7.90 13.54
N VAL A 27 -1.61 -6.60 13.62
CA VAL A 27 -2.97 -6.13 13.87
C VAL A 27 -3.92 -6.51 12.72
N PRO A 28 -3.63 -6.20 11.43
CA PRO A 28 -4.48 -6.64 10.33
C PRO A 28 -4.64 -8.16 10.25
N PHE A 29 -3.58 -8.90 10.58
CA PHE A 29 -3.62 -10.36 10.58
C PHE A 29 -4.60 -10.92 11.63
N LEU A 30 -4.56 -10.39 12.86
CA LEU A 30 -5.51 -10.77 13.91
C LEU A 30 -6.95 -10.42 13.54
N VAL A 31 -7.16 -9.24 12.95
CA VAL A 31 -8.48 -8.83 12.44
C VAL A 31 -8.96 -9.79 11.36
N ALA A 32 -8.09 -10.23 10.45
CA ALA A 32 -8.43 -11.18 9.39
C ALA A 32 -8.87 -12.54 9.95
N ILE A 33 -8.21 -13.06 10.99
CA ILE A 33 -8.58 -14.33 11.65
C ILE A 33 -10.03 -14.30 12.16
N ILE A 34 -10.46 -13.17 12.70
CA ILE A 34 -11.82 -13.00 13.23
C ILE A 34 -12.82 -12.71 12.09
N THR A 35 -12.43 -11.88 11.13
CA THR A 35 -13.35 -11.38 10.10
C THR A 35 -13.63 -12.42 9.02
N ILE A 36 -12.64 -13.22 8.62
CA ILE A 36 -12.80 -14.24 7.57
C ILE A 36 -13.92 -15.25 7.88
N PRO A 37 -14.00 -15.90 9.06
CA PRO A 37 -15.08 -16.84 9.33
C PRO A 37 -16.45 -16.15 9.32
N ILE A 38 -16.57 -14.96 9.92
CA ILE A 38 -17.81 -14.16 9.89
C ILE A 38 -18.22 -13.89 8.44
N LEU A 39 -17.27 -13.49 7.59
CA LEU A 39 -17.55 -13.19 6.19
C LEU A 39 -18.00 -14.44 5.43
N ILE A 40 -17.34 -15.59 5.66
CA ILE A 40 -17.73 -16.86 5.04
C ILE A 40 -19.14 -17.27 5.47
N ASP A 41 -19.50 -17.06 6.73
CA ASP A 41 -20.84 -17.41 7.25
C ASP A 41 -21.93 -16.50 6.65
N GLU A 42 -21.65 -15.21 6.43
CA GLU A 42 -22.60 -14.24 5.89
C GLU A 42 -22.80 -14.36 4.36
N ILE A 43 -21.71 -14.49 3.59
CA ILE A 43 -21.77 -14.48 2.11
C ILE A 43 -21.57 -15.86 1.47
N GLY A 44 -21.22 -16.88 2.25
CA GLY A 44 -20.95 -18.22 1.75
C GLY A 44 -19.58 -18.37 1.08
N LYS A 45 -19.13 -19.62 0.96
CA LYS A 45 -17.78 -19.97 0.45
C LYS A 45 -17.58 -19.58 -1.01
N GLU A 46 -18.61 -19.69 -1.84
CA GLU A 46 -18.55 -19.39 -3.27
C GLU A 46 -18.27 -17.90 -3.52
N ARG A 47 -19.00 -17.01 -2.84
CA ARG A 47 -18.81 -15.57 -2.94
C ARG A 47 -17.50 -15.12 -2.30
N PHE A 48 -17.11 -15.76 -1.19
CA PHE A 48 -15.79 -15.53 -0.59
C PHE A 48 -14.66 -15.92 -1.56
N GLY A 49 -14.81 -17.01 -2.32
CA GLY A 49 -13.87 -17.40 -3.37
C GLY A 49 -13.70 -16.32 -4.44
N LEU A 50 -14.80 -15.74 -4.92
CA LEU A 50 -14.76 -14.61 -5.86
C LEU A 50 -14.10 -13.36 -5.25
N LEU A 51 -14.38 -13.08 -3.97
CA LEU A 51 -13.74 -11.98 -3.24
C LEU A 51 -12.22 -12.18 -3.13
N ALA A 52 -11.77 -13.40 -2.81
CA ALA A 52 -10.35 -13.74 -2.70
C ALA A 52 -9.61 -13.57 -4.03
N ILE A 53 -10.22 -14.01 -5.14
CA ILE A 53 -9.68 -13.78 -6.49
C ILE A 53 -9.62 -12.28 -6.79
N SER A 54 -10.67 -11.53 -6.44
CA SER A 54 -10.70 -10.07 -6.62
C SER A 54 -9.58 -9.39 -5.82
N TRP A 55 -9.35 -9.81 -4.57
CA TRP A 55 -8.25 -9.32 -3.74
C TRP A 55 -6.87 -9.64 -4.32
N MET A 56 -6.70 -10.80 -4.96
CA MET A 56 -5.45 -11.13 -5.65
C MET A 56 -5.16 -10.13 -6.77
N PHE A 57 -6.17 -9.75 -7.57
CA PHE A 57 -6.01 -8.70 -8.58
C PHE A 57 -5.64 -7.35 -7.95
N VAL A 58 -6.31 -6.94 -6.87
CA VAL A 58 -5.95 -5.72 -6.12
C VAL A 58 -4.52 -5.79 -5.60
N GLY A 59 -4.09 -6.95 -5.10
CA GLY A 59 -2.71 -7.20 -4.69
C GLY A 59 -1.71 -6.98 -5.83
N TYR A 60 -2.02 -7.47 -7.04
CA TYR A 60 -1.17 -7.20 -8.20
C TYR A 60 -1.17 -5.72 -8.61
N PHE A 61 -2.26 -4.98 -8.41
CA PHE A 61 -2.27 -3.53 -8.65
C PHE A 61 -1.30 -2.77 -7.76
N SER A 62 -0.93 -3.30 -6.60
CA SER A 62 0.13 -2.68 -5.76
C SER A 62 1.51 -2.66 -6.43
N LEU A 63 1.78 -3.52 -7.42
CA LEU A 63 3.01 -3.47 -8.23
C LEU A 63 3.04 -2.24 -9.14
N PHE A 64 1.88 -1.71 -9.53
CA PHE A 64 1.76 -0.54 -10.41
C PHE A 64 2.01 0.79 -9.69
N ASP A 65 2.16 0.78 -8.35
CA ASP A 65 2.77 1.90 -7.63
C ASP A 65 4.25 2.08 -8.01
N PHE A 66 4.89 1.08 -8.66
CA PHE A 66 6.30 1.08 -9.08
C PHE A 66 7.30 1.41 -7.97
N GLY A 67 6.93 1.25 -6.70
CA GLY A 67 7.71 1.65 -5.54
C GLY A 67 7.65 3.14 -5.22
N LEU A 68 6.76 3.92 -5.85
CA LEU A 68 6.64 5.37 -5.66
C LEU A 68 6.37 5.75 -4.21
N GLY A 69 5.57 4.99 -3.46
CA GLY A 69 5.33 5.25 -2.04
C GLY A 69 6.61 5.09 -1.19
N ARG A 70 7.41 4.06 -1.50
CA ARG A 70 8.71 3.84 -0.85
C ARG A 70 9.72 4.91 -1.25
N ALA A 71 9.78 5.26 -2.53
CA ALA A 71 10.65 6.31 -3.05
C ALA A 71 10.34 7.67 -2.41
N LEU A 72 9.05 8.03 -2.30
CA LEU A 72 8.61 9.25 -1.62
C LEU A 72 9.07 9.25 -0.16
N THR A 73 8.92 8.15 0.56
CA THR A 73 9.36 8.03 1.97
C THR A 73 10.86 8.30 2.11
N VAL A 74 11.69 7.72 1.22
CA VAL A 74 13.14 7.94 1.21
C VAL A 74 13.48 9.40 0.87
N LEU A 75 12.81 9.99 -0.12
CA LEU A 75 13.04 11.38 -0.52
C LEU A 75 12.65 12.37 0.57
N VAL A 76 11.53 12.15 1.25
CA VAL A 76 11.09 12.96 2.39
C VAL A 76 12.07 12.84 3.55
N ALA A 77 12.50 11.62 3.89
CA ALA A 77 13.52 11.41 4.93
C ALA A 77 14.84 12.12 4.60
N LYS A 78 15.25 12.12 3.33
CA LYS A 78 16.43 12.85 2.86
C LYS A 78 16.25 14.37 2.98
N CYS A 79 15.09 14.92 2.61
CA CYS A 79 14.81 16.35 2.73
C CYS A 79 14.79 16.81 4.19
N LEU A 80 14.20 16.02 5.09
CA LEU A 80 14.24 16.28 6.53
C LEU A 80 15.67 16.26 7.09
N GLY A 81 16.52 15.36 6.59
CA GLY A 81 17.93 15.27 7.01
C GLY A 81 18.81 16.41 6.50
N GLU A 82 18.43 17.04 5.39
CA GLU A 82 19.17 18.14 4.74
C GLU A 82 18.54 19.52 5.01
N GLU A 83 17.61 19.62 5.97
CA GLU A 83 16.89 20.86 6.34
C GLU A 83 16.14 21.53 5.17
N ARG A 84 15.77 20.74 4.15
CA ARG A 84 14.98 21.16 2.97
C ARG A 84 13.50 20.84 3.12
N GLU A 85 12.91 21.20 4.26
CA GLU A 85 11.51 20.90 4.56
C GLU A 85 10.52 21.59 3.59
N ALA A 86 10.93 22.73 3.01
CA ALA A 86 10.14 23.47 2.02
C ALA A 86 9.87 22.69 0.72
N ASP A 87 10.70 21.69 0.40
CA ASP A 87 10.56 20.89 -0.83
C ASP A 87 9.56 19.71 -0.66
N ILE A 88 9.28 19.32 0.58
CA ILE A 88 8.45 18.15 0.92
C ILE A 88 7.04 18.24 0.30
N PRO A 89 6.31 19.38 0.36
CA PRO A 89 4.99 19.47 -0.26
C PRO A 89 5.01 19.22 -1.76
N ALA A 90 6.00 19.74 -2.49
CA ALA A 90 6.13 19.54 -3.93
C ALA A 90 6.41 18.07 -4.27
N LEU A 91 7.25 17.41 -3.48
CA LEU A 91 7.51 15.97 -3.58
C LEU A 91 6.24 15.15 -3.38
N ILE A 92 5.46 15.44 -2.33
CA ILE A 92 4.19 14.75 -2.03
C ILE A 92 3.20 14.94 -3.18
N TRP A 93 2.99 16.17 -3.65
CA TRP A 93 2.06 16.45 -4.76
C TRP A 93 2.47 15.76 -6.05
N THR A 94 3.77 15.73 -6.37
CA THR A 94 4.28 15.05 -7.55
C THR A 94 4.01 13.54 -7.48
N ALA A 95 4.33 12.91 -6.35
CA ALA A 95 4.09 11.49 -6.14
C ALA A 95 2.59 11.15 -6.19
N LEU A 96 1.75 11.92 -5.50
CA LEU A 96 0.29 11.74 -5.51
C LEU A 96 -0.31 11.91 -6.91
N THR A 97 0.14 12.92 -7.67
CA THR A 97 -0.33 13.14 -9.05
C THR A 97 0.05 11.97 -9.94
N LEU A 98 1.30 11.49 -9.84
CA LEU A 98 1.79 10.38 -10.63
C LEU A 98 1.04 9.08 -10.30
N MET A 99 0.88 8.76 -9.01
CA MET A 99 0.09 7.61 -8.55
C MET A 99 -1.37 7.72 -9.00
N GLY A 100 -1.97 8.91 -8.93
CA GLY A 100 -3.34 9.17 -9.35
C GLY A 100 -3.53 8.94 -10.85
N VAL A 101 -2.61 9.45 -11.69
CA VAL A 101 -2.64 9.23 -13.14
C VAL A 101 -2.46 7.76 -13.48
N LEU A 102 -1.50 7.07 -12.86
CA LEU A 102 -1.27 5.64 -13.09
C LEU A 102 -2.46 4.78 -12.64
N GLY A 103 -3.04 5.09 -11.47
CA GLY A 103 -4.22 4.40 -10.97
C GLY A 103 -5.44 4.62 -11.87
N PHE A 104 -5.64 5.85 -12.34
CA PHE A 104 -6.72 6.17 -13.27
C PHE A 104 -6.54 5.50 -14.63
N ALA A 105 -5.31 5.45 -15.15
CA ALA A 105 -5.00 4.71 -16.36
C ALA A 105 -5.27 3.20 -16.20
N GLY A 106 -4.84 2.61 -15.07
CA GLY A 106 -5.13 1.22 -14.73
C GLY A 106 -6.64 0.94 -14.68
N PHE A 107 -7.41 1.84 -14.06
CA PHE A 107 -8.87 1.75 -14.02
C PHE A 107 -9.50 1.75 -15.42
N ILE A 108 -9.09 2.67 -16.31
CA ILE A 108 -9.58 2.71 -17.69
C ILE A 108 -9.25 1.41 -18.44
N ILE A 109 -8.03 0.89 -18.28
CA ILE A 109 -7.60 -0.36 -18.91
C ILE A 109 -8.49 -1.52 -18.47
N ILE A 110 -8.77 -1.65 -17.17
CA ILE A 110 -9.66 -2.69 -16.63
C ILE A 110 -11.07 -2.54 -17.21
N LEU A 111 -11.61 -1.32 -17.28
CA LEU A 111 -12.94 -1.07 -17.83
C LEU A 111 -13.06 -1.48 -19.29
N ILE A 112 -12.01 -1.28 -20.09
CA ILE A 112 -12.00 -1.67 -21.51
C ILE A 112 -11.86 -3.19 -21.67
N ILE A 113 -11.03 -3.83 -20.84
CA ILE A 113 -10.76 -5.27 -20.92
C ILE A 113 -11.91 -6.10 -20.34
N SER A 114 -12.60 -5.59 -19.31
CA SER A 114 -13.64 -6.32 -18.57
C SER A 114 -14.76 -6.89 -19.46
N PRO A 115 -15.36 -6.14 -20.42
CA PRO A 115 -16.36 -6.68 -21.34
C PRO A 115 -15.83 -7.84 -22.19
N GLY A 116 -14.58 -7.76 -22.65
CA GLY A 116 -13.94 -8.81 -23.44
C GLY A 116 -13.67 -10.07 -22.62
N LEU A 117 -13.27 -9.91 -21.36
CA LEU A 117 -13.05 -11.04 -20.45
C LEU A 117 -14.36 -11.77 -20.13
N VAL A 118 -15.44 -11.02 -19.88
CA VAL A 118 -16.76 -11.59 -19.57
C VAL A 118 -17.34 -12.29 -20.80
N GLY A 119 -17.26 -11.70 -21.99
CA GLY A 119 -17.84 -12.27 -23.20
C GLY A 119 -17.16 -13.55 -23.71
N THR A 120 -15.87 -13.76 -23.38
CA THR A 120 -15.07 -14.88 -23.92
C THR A 120 -14.90 -16.04 -22.94
N VAL A 121 -15.16 -15.83 -21.63
CA VAL A 121 -14.95 -16.86 -20.58
C VAL A 121 -16.28 -17.41 -20.03
N LEU A 122 -17.40 -16.70 -20.19
CA LEU A 122 -18.73 -17.11 -19.71
C LEU A 122 -19.70 -17.59 -20.82
N ASN A 123 -19.22 -17.77 -22.06
CA ASN A 123 -19.94 -18.37 -23.18
C ASN A 123 -19.07 -19.43 -23.86
#